data_AF-A0A846UX58-F1
#
_entry.id   AF-A0A846UX58-F1
#
_cell.length_a   1.000
_cell.length_b   1.000
_cell.length_c   1.000
_cell.angle_alpha   90.00
_cell.angle_beta   90.00
_cell.angle_gamma   90.00
#
_symmetry.space_group_name_H-M   'P 1'
#
loop_
_entity.id
_entity.type
_entity.pdbx_description
1 polymer ?
#
loop_
_entity_poly.entity_id
_entity_poly.type
_entity_poly.pdbx_seq_one_letter_code
_entity_poly.pdbx_strand_id
1 'polypeptide(L)'
;MTRKHIIVEASEREDSRARFIAAMRGEAVGQYVTVHGNAGISVAERQRRQEAVDYALATVGLEGFSPSDAVQELARRYVNGEISMVELMGDSAANSGS
;
A
#
# COMPACT_ATOMS: atom_id res chain seq x y z
N MET A 1 -27.02 29.91 24.53
CA MET A 1 -25.96 29.44 25.44
C MET A 1 -25.85 27.93 25.34
N THR A 2 -24.69 27.45 24.88
CA THR A 2 -24.07 26.12 25.11
C THR A 2 -24.73 24.86 24.48
N ARG A 3 -24.06 24.21 23.51
CA ARG A 3 -23.20 23.02 23.74
C ARG A 3 -22.68 22.33 22.46
N LYS A 4 -21.36 22.07 22.50
CA LYS A 4 -20.62 20.83 22.19
C LYS A 4 -20.77 20.19 20.80
N HIS A 5 -19.77 20.41 19.93
CA HIS A 5 -19.45 19.46 18.85
C HIS A 5 -17.96 19.30 18.51
N ILE A 6 -17.03 19.78 19.36
CA ILE A 6 -15.59 19.77 19.03
C ILE A 6 -14.82 18.91 20.05
N ILE A 7 -15.15 17.63 20.17
CA ILE A 7 -14.32 16.64 20.88
C ILE A 7 -14.47 15.29 20.17
N VAL A 8 -14.03 15.19 18.92
CA VAL A 8 -13.87 13.88 18.25
C VAL A 8 -12.53 13.83 17.50
N GLU A 9 -12.09 14.93 16.89
CA GLU A 9 -10.88 14.93 16.05
C GLU A 9 -9.54 14.83 16.79
N ALA A 10 -9.49 15.14 18.09
CA ALA A 10 -8.24 15.06 18.86
C ALA A 10 -7.85 13.60 19.19
N SER A 11 -8.85 12.74 19.44
CA SER A 11 -8.64 11.35 19.85
C SER A 11 -7.96 10.53 18.77
N GLU A 12 -8.36 10.70 17.50
CA GLU A 12 -7.81 9.93 16.37
C GLU A 12 -6.36 10.30 16.06
N ARG A 13 -5.98 11.57 16.29
CA ARG A 13 -4.61 12.04 16.10
C ARG A 13 -3.68 11.54 17.20
N GLU A 14 -4.16 11.43 18.43
CA GLU A 14 -3.38 10.90 19.55
C GLU A 14 -3.19 9.37 19.44
N ASP A 15 -4.22 8.63 19.04
CA ASP A 15 -4.12 7.19 18.75
C ASP A 15 -3.11 6.90 17.63
N SER A 16 -3.14 7.69 16.55
CA SER A 16 -2.22 7.53 15.42
C SER A 16 -0.75 7.79 15.82
N ARG A 17 -0.50 8.76 16.70
CA ARG A 17 0.86 9.04 17.21
C ARG A 17 1.33 7.98 18.19
N ALA A 18 0.47 7.50 19.08
CA ALA A 18 0.79 6.43 20.02
C ALA A 18 1.15 5.13 19.27
N ARG A 19 0.40 4.79 18.22
CA ARG A 19 0.66 3.62 17.36
C ARG A 19 1.93 3.78 16.53
N PHE A 20 2.19 4.96 15.99
CA PHE A 20 3.44 5.27 15.28
C PHE A 20 4.66 5.11 16.20
N ILE A 21 4.57 5.59 17.45
CA ILE A 21 5.66 5.47 18.43
C ILE A 21 5.84 4.02 18.89
N ALA A 22 4.77 3.25 19.07
CA ALA A 22 4.85 1.82 19.42
C ALA A 22 5.45 0.99 18.27
N ALA A 23 5.11 1.29 17.03
CA ALA A 23 5.70 0.67 15.84
C ALA A 23 7.21 0.98 15.72
N MET A 24 7.62 2.22 16.02
CA MET A 24 9.03 2.62 16.05
C MET A 24 9.82 1.98 17.22
N ARG A 25 9.14 1.57 18.30
CA ARG A 25 9.75 0.86 19.45
C ARG A 25 9.92 -0.65 19.25
N GLY A 26 9.40 -1.22 18.16
CA GLY A 26 9.60 -2.64 17.84
C GLY A 26 8.87 -3.63 18.74
N GLU A 27 7.78 -3.20 19.40
CA GLU A 27 7.04 -4.01 20.38
C GLU A 27 5.98 -4.95 19.75
N ALA A 28 5.73 -4.85 18.45
CA ALA A 28 4.75 -5.67 17.75
C ALA A 28 5.42 -6.78 16.91
N VAL A 29 5.70 -7.90 17.57
CA VAL A 29 6.08 -9.17 16.93
C VAL A 29 4.80 -9.96 16.66
N GLY A 30 4.37 -10.06 15.40
CA GLY A 30 3.29 -10.98 15.03
C GLY A 30 2.38 -10.51 13.90
N GLN A 31 2.52 -11.20 12.76
CA GLN A 31 1.56 -11.36 11.66
C GLN A 31 1.23 -10.08 10.86
N TYR A 32 1.88 -9.97 9.70
CA TYR A 32 1.68 -8.94 8.69
C TYR A 32 0.28 -9.02 8.06
N VAL A 33 -0.74 -8.51 8.73
CA VAL A 33 -1.96 -8.01 8.09
C VAL A 33 -2.32 -6.71 8.78
N THR A 34 -1.61 -5.65 8.43
CA THR A 34 -1.98 -4.29 8.82
C THR A 34 -2.67 -3.64 7.64
N VAL A 35 -3.98 -3.88 7.51
CA VAL A 35 -4.88 -3.08 6.70
C VAL A 35 -5.06 -1.75 7.44
N HIS A 36 -4.15 -0.80 7.23
CA HIS A 36 -4.33 0.57 7.69
C HIS A 36 -4.24 1.50 6.51
N GLY A 37 -5.43 1.96 6.07
CA GLY A 37 -5.53 3.11 5.20
C GLY A 37 -4.68 4.26 5.74
N ASN A 38 -3.95 4.87 4.81
CA ASN A 38 -3.27 6.16 4.95
C ASN A 38 -2.07 6.28 5.92
N ALA A 39 -1.54 5.19 6.45
CA ALA A 39 -0.15 5.16 6.93
C ALA A 39 0.71 4.54 5.82
N GLY A 40 1.61 5.32 5.21
CA GLY A 40 2.47 4.82 4.14
C GLY A 40 3.13 3.48 4.49
N ILE A 41 3.33 2.61 3.49
CA ILE A 41 3.88 1.27 3.69
C ILE A 41 5.30 1.33 4.30
N SER A 42 5.70 0.28 5.01
CA SER A 42 7.04 0.21 5.60
C SER A 42 8.13 0.08 4.53
N VAL A 43 9.37 0.45 4.88
CA VAL A 43 10.54 0.27 3.98
C VAL A 43 10.72 -1.20 3.59
N ALA A 44 10.54 -2.12 4.54
CA ALA A 44 10.63 -3.56 4.28
C ALA A 44 9.52 -4.03 3.32
N GLU A 45 8.30 -3.51 3.45
CA GLU A 45 7.21 -3.83 2.53
C GLU A 45 7.47 -3.26 1.13
N ARG A 46 7.93 -2.00 1.04
CA ARG A 46 8.32 -1.40 -0.25
C ARG A 46 9.41 -2.22 -0.94
N GLN A 47 10.43 -2.65 -0.20
CA GLN A 47 11.51 -3.49 -0.73
C GLN A 47 10.97 -4.84 -1.25
N ARG A 48 10.11 -5.52 -0.49
CA ARG A 48 9.48 -6.76 -0.96
C ARG A 48 8.68 -6.57 -2.25
N ARG A 49 7.92 -5.47 -2.35
CA ARG A 49 7.16 -5.16 -3.57
C ARG A 49 8.08 -4.85 -4.75
N GLN A 50 9.18 -4.13 -4.51
CA GLN A 50 10.16 -3.82 -5.55
C GLN A 50 10.77 -5.12 -6.11
N GLU A 51 11.22 -6.03 -5.25
CA GLU A 51 11.78 -7.33 -5.66
C GLU A 51 10.77 -8.16 -6.46
N ALA A 52 9.51 -8.18 -6.03
CA ALA A 52 8.45 -8.90 -6.74
C ALA A 52 8.17 -8.30 -8.13
N VAL A 53 8.15 -6.97 -8.25
CA VAL A 53 7.97 -6.27 -9.52
C VAL A 53 9.17 -6.50 -10.44
N ASP A 54 10.39 -6.36 -9.94
CA ASP A 54 11.61 -6.58 -10.72
C ASP A 54 11.67 -8.00 -11.28
N TYR A 55 11.33 -9.00 -10.45
CA TYR A 55 11.23 -10.38 -10.89
C TYR A 55 10.19 -10.54 -12.01
N ALA A 56 8.97 -10.03 -11.82
CA ALA A 56 7.91 -10.15 -12.82
C ALA A 56 8.30 -9.48 -14.15
N LEU A 57 8.84 -8.26 -14.11
CA LEU A 57 9.29 -7.54 -15.31
C LEU A 57 10.45 -8.28 -16.01
N ALA A 58 11.41 -8.82 -15.24
CA ALA A 58 12.50 -9.61 -15.79
C ALA A 58 11.98 -10.89 -16.49
N THR A 59 11.04 -11.61 -15.88
CA THR A 59 10.45 -12.81 -16.50
C THR A 59 9.74 -12.50 -17.81
N VAL A 60 9.01 -11.38 -17.88
CA VAL A 60 8.36 -10.91 -19.12
C VAL A 60 9.40 -10.53 -20.17
N GLY A 61 10.49 -9.88 -19.77
CA GLY A 61 11.60 -9.52 -20.64
C GLY A 61 12.35 -10.71 -21.23
N LEU A 62 12.51 -11.80 -20.46
CA LEU A 62 13.14 -13.04 -20.94
C LEU A 62 12.34 -13.70 -22.07
N GLU A 63 11.03 -13.51 -22.10
CA GLU A 63 10.14 -13.96 -23.17
C GLU A 63 10.11 -13.00 -24.38
N GLY A 64 10.90 -11.92 -24.35
CA GLY A 64 10.99 -10.93 -25.42
C GLY A 64 9.89 -9.86 -25.41
N PHE A 65 9.09 -9.78 -24.34
CA PHE A 65 8.05 -8.76 -24.19
C PHE A 65 8.56 -7.54 -23.44
N SER A 66 8.04 -6.36 -23.79
CA SER A 66 8.29 -5.11 -23.07
C SER A 66 6.97 -4.59 -22.49
N PRO A 67 6.84 -4.48 -21.15
CA PRO A 67 5.67 -3.90 -20.51
C PRO A 67 5.42 -2.47 -20.96
N SER A 68 4.15 -2.11 -21.18
CA SER A 68 3.78 -0.74 -21.54
C SER A 68 4.01 0.24 -20.39
N ASP A 69 4.14 1.54 -20.70
CA ASP A 69 4.35 2.58 -19.69
C ASP A 69 3.23 2.62 -18.63
N ALA A 70 1.99 2.32 -19.03
CA ALA A 70 0.86 2.25 -18.12
C ALA A 70 1.02 1.13 -17.07
N VAL A 71 1.54 -0.04 -17.48
CA VAL A 71 1.82 -1.15 -16.57
C VAL A 71 2.98 -0.81 -15.64
N GLN A 72 4.03 -0.17 -16.15
CA GLN A 72 5.16 0.27 -15.35
C GLN A 72 4.74 1.30 -14.29
N GLU A 73 3.85 2.23 -14.63
CA GLU A 73 3.32 3.21 -13.67
C GLU A 73 2.45 2.54 -12.59
N LEU A 74 1.59 1.59 -12.96
CA LEU A 74 0.83 0.81 -11.96
C LEU A 74 1.76 0.03 -11.02
N ALA A 75 2.81 -0.58 -11.54
CA ALA A 75 3.80 -1.27 -10.73
C ALA A 75 4.52 -0.31 -9.77
N ARG A 76 4.92 0.89 -10.23
CA ARG A 76 5.53 1.93 -9.39
C ARG A 76 4.60 2.36 -8.25
N ARG A 77 3.33 2.61 -8.57
CA ARG A 77 2.29 2.98 -7.58
C ARG A 77 2.09 1.87 -6.56
N TYR A 78 2.08 0.61 -6.98
CA TYR A 78 1.99 -0.53 -6.08
C TYR A 78 3.20 -0.62 -5.16
N VAL A 79 4.42 -0.51 -5.70
CA VAL A 79 5.67 -0.51 -4.90
C VAL A 79 5.66 0.58 -3.86
N ASN A 80 5.20 1.78 -4.19
CA ASN A 80 5.15 2.91 -3.26
C ASN A 80 3.97 2.85 -2.27
N GLY A 81 3.10 1.85 -2.38
CA GLY A 81 1.91 1.74 -1.53
C GLY A 81 0.80 2.72 -1.88
N GLU A 82 0.85 3.34 -3.07
CA GLU A 82 -0.17 4.24 -3.59
C GLU A 82 -1.43 3.47 -4.07
N ILE A 83 -1.28 2.17 -4.37
CA ILE A 83 -2.37 1.24 -4.69
C ILE A 83 -2.14 -0.12 -3.99
N SER A 84 -3.24 -0.83 -3.77
CA SER A 84 -3.27 -2.21 -3.28
C SER A 84 -2.99 -3.23 -4.40
N MET A 85 -2.76 -4.50 -4.02
CA MET A 85 -2.63 -5.60 -4.99
C MET A 85 -3.92 -5.81 -5.80
N VAL A 86 -5.10 -5.64 -5.17
CA VAL A 86 -6.39 -5.78 -5.86
C VAL A 86 -6.54 -4.74 -6.96
N GLU A 87 -6.15 -3.50 -6.68
CA GLU A 87 -6.15 -2.42 -7.68
C GLU A 87 -5.12 -2.66 -8.79
N LEU A 88 -3.96 -3.25 -8.47
CA LEU A 88 -2.94 -3.61 -9.47
C LEU A 88 -3.42 -4.71 -10.43
N MET A 89 -4.11 -5.72 -9.92
CA MET A 89 -4.66 -6.81 -10.73
C MET A 89 -5.84 -6.37 -11.61
N GLY A 90 -6.35 -5.15 -11.40
CA GLY A 90 -7.61 -4.69 -11.92
C GLY A 90 -8.76 -5.38 -11.19
N ASP A 91 -9.83 -4.65 -10.92
CA ASP A 91 -11.07 -5.27 -10.49
C ASP A 91 -11.53 -6.17 -11.66
N SER A 92 -11.47 -7.49 -11.50
CA SER A 92 -11.70 -8.47 -12.57
C SER A 92 -13.08 -8.37 -13.26
N ALA A 93 -13.91 -7.41 -12.84
CA ALA A 93 -15.19 -7.06 -13.44
C ALA A 93 -15.11 -6.06 -14.61
N ALA A 94 -13.97 -5.36 -14.82
CA ALA A 94 -13.91 -4.26 -15.80
C ALA A 94 -13.44 -4.66 -17.22
N ASN A 95 -12.96 -5.89 -17.43
CA ASN A 95 -12.37 -6.30 -18.72
C ASN A 95 -13.15 -7.40 -19.48
N SER A 96 -14.42 -7.65 -19.13
CA SER A 96 -15.33 -8.49 -19.92
C SER A 96 -16.16 -7.65 -20.90
N GLY A 97 -15.48 -6.79 -21.67
CA GLY A 97 -16.10 -5.82 -22.56
C GLY A 97 -15.47 -5.79 -23.94
N SER A 98 -15.80 -6.79 -24.77
CA SER A 98 -16.06 -6.75 -26.22
C SER A 98 -15.85 -8.13 -26.84
#